data_AF-A0A1V4SM61-F1
#
_entry.id   AF-A0A1V4SM61-F1
#
_cell.length_a   1.000
_cell.length_b   1.000
_cell.length_c   1.000
_cell.angle_alpha   90.00
_cell.angle_beta   90.00
_cell.angle_gamma   90.00
#
_symmetry.space_group_name_H-M   'P 1'
#
loop_
_entity.id
_entity.type
_entity.pdbx_description
1 polymer ?
#
loop_
_entity_poly.entity_id
_entity_poly.type
_entity_poly.pdbx_seq_one_letter_code
_entity_poly.pdbx_strand_id
1 'polypeptide(L)'
;MAATNGISDYKTIEQIIQSTKENLAATRKTGGDLGKNDFLNLLVTQLRYQDPLEPTDDKAFIAQMAQFSSLEQMQNMNGVMTNSQAFSLIGKDVTASITDPKTFDVKTVTGLVSTVRVSNGKTYLMINNQQVEADKVVEVNDNIYNTNTNLAAYTNLIGFKVRGAVYDSSNGEYIYLSGNVKEIQKGTHEDYAVMDDVTVNVAEITGATSADPNFMKNYLETNKGKQVKLTIKDPDSGYRVPVTVTLKDYSIDESTGKITATVNDLYVSVYSVSNIQKQKEESTAGEAGGENTGSTTGN
;
A
#
# COMPACT_ATOMS: atom_id res chain seq x y z
N MET A 1 -49.61 23.95 -72.61
CA MET A 1 -48.51 22.98 -72.84
C MET A 1 -47.24 23.63 -72.32
N ALA A 2 -46.72 23.19 -71.16
CA ALA A 2 -45.58 22.24 -70.99
C ALA A 2 -44.25 22.86 -71.51
N ALA A 3 -43.11 22.83 -70.81
CA ALA A 3 -42.63 21.92 -69.77
C ALA A 3 -41.58 22.58 -68.84
N THR A 4 -41.45 22.00 -67.64
CA THR A 4 -40.46 22.29 -66.60
C THR A 4 -39.12 21.59 -66.88
N ASN A 5 -38.00 22.33 -66.84
CA ASN A 5 -36.65 21.75 -66.77
C ASN A 5 -35.98 22.20 -65.46
N GLY A 6 -35.97 21.31 -64.47
CA GLY A 6 -35.20 21.44 -63.24
C GLY A 6 -34.53 20.10 -62.92
N ILE A 7 -33.38 19.85 -63.56
CA ILE A 7 -32.62 18.61 -63.40
C ILE A 7 -31.69 18.74 -62.19
N SER A 8 -32.11 18.10 -61.11
CA SER A 8 -31.35 17.20 -60.23
C SER A 8 -29.83 17.38 -60.10
N ASP A 9 -29.40 18.01 -59.01
CA ASP A 9 -28.01 18.21 -58.61
C ASP A 9 -27.51 17.05 -57.72
N TYR A 10 -27.47 15.82 -58.26
CA TYR A 10 -26.90 14.67 -57.54
C TYR A 10 -25.39 14.60 -57.78
N LYS A 11 -24.62 14.64 -56.68
CA LYS A 11 -23.17 14.47 -56.73
C LYS A 11 -22.83 13.06 -57.23
N THR A 12 -21.88 12.96 -58.16
CA THR A 12 -21.35 11.67 -58.60
C THR A 12 -20.58 10.98 -57.48
N ILE A 13 -20.43 9.66 -57.57
CA ILE A 13 -19.66 8.87 -56.60
C ILE A 13 -18.22 9.39 -56.48
N GLU A 14 -17.61 9.82 -57.58
CA GLU A 14 -16.28 10.45 -57.60
C GLU A 14 -16.27 11.80 -56.86
N GLN A 15 -17.32 12.61 -57.01
CA GLN A 15 -17.46 13.88 -56.28
C GLN A 15 -17.69 13.66 -54.78
N ILE A 16 -18.34 12.57 -54.39
CA ILE A 16 -18.52 12.18 -52.99
C ILE A 16 -17.17 11.72 -52.41
N ILE A 17 -16.41 10.90 -53.13
CA ILE A 17 -15.06 10.47 -52.72
C ILE A 17 -14.12 11.67 -52.57
N GLN A 18 -14.15 12.60 -53.52
CA GLN A 18 -13.32 13.81 -53.49
C GLN A 18 -13.69 14.74 -52.33
N SER A 19 -14.99 14.98 -52.11
CA SER A 19 -15.44 15.80 -50.98
C SER A 19 -15.17 15.17 -49.62
N THR A 20 -15.07 13.84 -49.55
CA THR A 20 -14.68 13.12 -48.32
C THR A 20 -13.17 13.22 -48.07
N LYS A 21 -12.34 13.13 -49.13
CA LYS A 21 -10.87 13.38 -49.04
C LYS A 21 -10.56 14.81 -48.59
N GLU A 22 -11.31 15.80 -49.06
CA GLU A 22 -11.13 17.20 -48.68
C GLU A 22 -11.54 17.48 -47.22
N ASN A 23 -12.61 16.83 -46.73
CA ASN A 23 -13.00 16.92 -45.31
C ASN A 23 -11.99 16.24 -44.38
N LEU A 24 -11.36 15.14 -44.79
CA LEU A 24 -10.31 14.46 -44.01
C LEU A 24 -9.01 15.27 -43.89
N ALA A 25 -8.71 16.14 -44.86
CA ALA A 25 -7.58 17.06 -44.75
C ALA A 25 -7.83 18.19 -43.73
N ALA A 26 -9.09 18.58 -43.53
CA ALA A 26 -9.49 19.60 -42.56
C ALA A 26 -9.56 19.07 -41.11
N THR A 27 -9.86 17.78 -40.92
CA THR A 27 -9.99 17.13 -39.58
C THR A 27 -8.65 16.72 -38.96
N ARG A 28 -7.51 17.10 -39.54
CA ARG A 28 -6.16 16.80 -39.00
C ARG A 28 -5.83 17.48 -37.66
N LYS A 29 -6.82 18.10 -37.01
CA LYS A 29 -6.77 18.59 -35.63
C LYS A 29 -7.94 18.00 -34.83
N THR A 30 -7.75 16.83 -34.21
CA THR A 30 -8.16 16.47 -32.83
C THR A 30 -8.13 14.95 -32.59
N GLY A 31 -7.29 14.55 -31.63
CA GLY A 31 -7.32 13.34 -30.76
C GLY A 31 -8.02 12.03 -31.16
N GLY A 32 -7.20 11.02 -31.46
CA GLY A 32 -7.13 9.70 -30.80
C GLY A 32 -8.31 8.71 -30.89
N ASP A 33 -9.51 9.08 -30.46
CA ASP A 33 -10.62 8.11 -30.31
C ASP A 33 -11.67 8.21 -31.44
N LEU A 34 -11.77 9.37 -32.10
CA LEU A 34 -12.79 9.59 -33.13
C LEU A 34 -12.45 8.90 -34.47
N GLY A 35 -11.17 8.80 -34.81
CA GLY A 35 -10.72 8.22 -36.09
C GLY A 35 -10.93 6.70 -36.22
N LYS A 36 -10.95 5.96 -35.10
CA LYS A 36 -11.10 4.50 -35.10
C LYS A 36 -12.52 4.06 -35.43
N ASN A 37 -13.53 4.75 -34.90
CA ASN A 37 -14.94 4.43 -35.15
C ASN A 37 -15.35 4.79 -36.58
N ASP A 38 -14.89 5.94 -37.08
CA ASP A 38 -15.11 6.35 -38.47
C ASP A 38 -14.41 5.39 -39.45
N PHE A 39 -13.22 4.89 -39.08
CA PHE A 39 -12.51 3.87 -39.87
C PHE A 39 -13.20 2.51 -39.87
N LEU A 40 -13.67 2.01 -38.72
CA LEU A 40 -14.42 0.74 -38.64
C LEU A 40 -15.73 0.83 -39.44
N ASN A 41 -16.39 1.99 -39.44
CA ASN A 41 -17.58 2.22 -40.25
C ASN A 41 -17.27 2.25 -41.76
N LEU A 42 -16.13 2.84 -42.15
CA LEU A 42 -15.63 2.79 -43.53
C LEU A 42 -15.30 1.34 -43.96
N LEU A 43 -14.64 0.57 -43.10
CA LEU A 43 -14.30 -0.84 -43.35
C LEU A 43 -15.55 -1.70 -43.56
N VAL A 44 -16.57 -1.54 -42.71
CA VAL A 44 -17.86 -2.24 -42.86
C VAL A 44 -18.58 -1.80 -44.13
N THR A 45 -18.49 -0.52 -44.48
CA THR A 45 -19.10 0.02 -45.71
C THR A 45 -18.41 -0.53 -46.95
N GLN A 46 -17.09 -0.59 -46.98
CA GLN A 46 -16.34 -1.19 -48.09
C GLN A 46 -16.66 -2.69 -48.21
N LEU A 47 -16.64 -3.47 -47.12
CA LEU A 47 -17.03 -4.89 -47.16
C LEU A 47 -18.45 -5.14 -47.70
N ARG A 48 -19.38 -4.17 -47.55
CA ARG A 48 -20.75 -4.25 -48.09
C ARG A 48 -20.87 -3.91 -49.58
N TYR A 49 -19.94 -3.15 -50.14
CA TYR A 49 -20.06 -2.58 -51.49
C TYR A 49 -18.87 -2.90 -52.43
N GLN A 50 -17.96 -3.79 -52.03
CA GLN A 50 -16.80 -4.19 -52.85
C GLN A 50 -17.21 -5.07 -54.03
N ASP A 51 -16.71 -4.69 -55.22
CA ASP A 51 -16.66 -5.55 -56.40
C ASP A 51 -15.56 -6.61 -56.19
N PRO A 52 -15.86 -7.92 -56.31
CA PRO A 52 -14.93 -9.02 -55.99
C PRO A 52 -13.63 -9.06 -56.84
N LEU A 53 -13.45 -8.19 -57.83
CA LEU A 53 -12.32 -8.23 -58.78
C LEU A 53 -11.09 -7.36 -58.40
N GLU A 54 -11.15 -6.45 -57.42
CA GLU A 54 -9.98 -5.63 -56.99
C GLU A 54 -9.72 -5.53 -55.47
N PRO A 55 -9.54 -6.65 -54.73
CA PRO A 55 -9.45 -6.64 -53.26
C PRO A 55 -8.08 -6.30 -52.64
N THR A 56 -7.06 -5.91 -53.43
CA THR A 56 -5.66 -5.85 -52.94
C THR A 56 -5.23 -4.52 -52.35
N ASP A 57 -5.71 -3.38 -52.87
CA ASP A 57 -5.23 -2.06 -52.44
C ASP A 57 -5.80 -1.65 -51.07
N ASP A 58 -7.08 -1.98 -50.83
CA ASP A 58 -7.74 -1.72 -49.54
C ASP A 58 -7.17 -2.56 -48.40
N LYS A 59 -6.73 -3.80 -48.68
CA LYS A 59 -6.08 -4.66 -47.66
C LYS A 59 -4.75 -4.11 -47.20
N ALA A 60 -3.96 -3.50 -48.09
CA ALA A 60 -2.69 -2.89 -47.74
C ALA A 60 -2.87 -1.65 -46.86
N PHE A 61 -3.86 -0.81 -47.17
CA PHE A 61 -4.22 0.36 -46.35
C PHE A 61 -4.76 -0.05 -44.96
N ILE A 62 -5.63 -1.06 -44.89
CA ILE A 62 -6.14 -1.60 -43.62
C ILE A 62 -5.01 -2.17 -42.76
N ALA A 63 -4.06 -2.89 -43.36
CA ALA A 63 -2.89 -3.42 -42.66
C ALA A 63 -2.02 -2.30 -42.08
N GLN A 64 -1.79 -1.21 -42.83
CA GLN A 64 -1.04 -0.05 -42.35
C GLN A 64 -1.78 0.69 -41.22
N MET A 65 -3.10 0.88 -41.33
CA MET A 65 -3.88 1.52 -40.27
C MET A 65 -3.93 0.67 -38.99
N ALA A 66 -4.13 -0.64 -39.12
CA ALA A 66 -4.08 -1.56 -37.99
C ALA A 66 -2.70 -1.53 -37.29
N GLN A 67 -1.62 -1.36 -38.06
CA GLN A 67 -0.28 -1.17 -37.51
C GLN A 67 -0.18 0.15 -36.72
N PHE A 68 -0.70 1.26 -37.25
CA PHE A 68 -0.73 2.55 -36.53
C PHE A 68 -1.59 2.50 -35.27
N SER A 69 -2.80 1.93 -35.33
CA SER A 69 -3.66 1.78 -34.16
C SER A 69 -3.03 0.90 -33.07
N SER A 70 -2.29 -0.14 -33.48
CA SER A 70 -1.56 -1.00 -32.52
C SER A 70 -0.42 -0.24 -31.84
N LEU A 71 0.32 0.60 -32.59
CA LEU A 71 1.37 1.46 -32.04
C LEU A 71 0.79 2.52 -31.10
N GLU A 72 -0.33 3.14 -31.45
CA GLU A 72 -1.03 4.10 -30.61
C GLU A 72 -1.52 3.44 -29.31
N GLN A 73 -2.12 2.26 -29.39
CA GLN A 73 -2.52 1.50 -28.20
C GLN A 73 -1.32 1.16 -27.31
N MET A 74 -0.18 0.82 -27.90
CA MET A 74 1.06 0.57 -27.16
C MET A 74 1.59 1.84 -26.49
N GLN A 75 1.51 3.00 -27.16
CA GLN A 75 1.86 4.30 -26.57
C GLN A 75 0.93 4.65 -25.41
N ASN A 76 -0.38 4.43 -25.55
CA ASN A 76 -1.35 4.63 -24.48
C ASN A 76 -1.07 3.73 -23.28
N MET A 77 -0.73 2.46 -23.53
CA MET A 77 -0.35 1.52 -22.47
C MET A 77 0.93 1.96 -21.75
N ASN A 78 1.95 2.41 -22.49
CA ASN A 78 3.17 2.97 -21.90
C ASN A 78 2.88 4.23 -21.06
N GLY A 79 1.91 5.05 -21.49
CA GLY A 79 1.43 6.19 -20.71
C GLY A 79 0.79 5.78 -19.38
N VAL A 80 -0.10 4.77 -19.41
CA VAL A 80 -0.72 4.21 -18.19
C VAL A 80 0.32 3.62 -17.25
N MET A 81 1.31 2.88 -17.78
CA MET A 81 2.39 2.32 -16.97
C MET A 81 3.25 3.42 -16.33
N THR A 82 3.61 4.45 -17.10
CA THR A 82 4.35 5.62 -16.59
C THR A 82 3.56 6.33 -15.49
N ASN A 83 2.24 6.52 -15.68
CA ASN A 83 1.37 7.10 -14.65
C ASN A 83 1.38 6.27 -13.37
N SER A 84 1.20 4.94 -13.50
CA SER A 84 1.20 4.01 -12.36
C SER A 84 2.51 4.06 -11.59
N GLN A 85 3.64 4.06 -12.29
CA GLN A 85 4.96 4.20 -11.67
C GLN A 85 5.09 5.56 -10.98
N ALA A 86 4.75 6.66 -11.66
CA ALA A 86 4.83 8.00 -11.09
C ALA A 86 3.99 8.15 -9.81
N PHE A 87 2.77 7.61 -9.77
CA PHE A 87 1.93 7.66 -8.56
C PHE A 87 2.58 6.91 -7.39
N SER A 88 3.30 5.82 -7.64
CA SER A 88 4.06 5.10 -6.60
C SER A 88 5.27 5.87 -6.06
N LEU A 89 5.71 6.93 -6.76
CA LEU A 89 6.82 7.78 -6.33
C LEU A 89 6.39 8.89 -5.37
N ILE A 90 5.09 9.17 -5.22
CA ILE A 90 4.60 10.20 -4.29
C ILE A 90 5.07 9.86 -2.87
N GLY A 91 5.71 10.83 -2.21
CA GLY A 91 6.25 10.65 -0.86
C GLY A 91 7.60 9.93 -0.80
N LYS A 92 8.18 9.54 -1.94
CA LYS A 92 9.55 9.01 -2.03
C LYS A 92 10.54 10.13 -2.36
N ASP A 93 11.78 9.97 -1.93
CA ASP A 93 12.89 10.79 -2.42
C ASP A 93 13.38 10.21 -3.75
N VAL A 94 13.53 11.07 -4.75
CA VAL A 94 14.00 10.65 -6.08
C VAL A 94 15.10 11.55 -6.55
N THR A 95 15.97 11.03 -7.40
CA THR A 95 16.91 11.82 -8.20
C THR A 95 16.48 11.75 -9.65
N ALA A 96 16.32 12.91 -10.27
CA ALA A 96 15.90 13.03 -11.67
C ALA A 96 16.81 13.98 -12.45
N SER A 97 17.03 13.66 -13.72
CA SER A 97 17.83 14.49 -14.62
C SER A 97 17.00 15.59 -15.26
N ILE A 98 17.52 16.81 -15.26
CA ILE A 98 16.96 17.97 -15.95
C ILE A 98 17.99 18.49 -16.94
N THR A 99 17.58 18.60 -18.19
CA THR A 99 18.40 19.22 -19.24
C THR A 99 18.04 20.69 -19.34
N ASP A 100 19.05 21.57 -19.28
CA ASP A 100 18.84 22.99 -19.56
C ASP A 100 18.53 23.18 -21.06
N PRO A 101 17.38 23.74 -21.43
CA PRO A 101 16.98 23.86 -22.84
C PRO A 101 17.83 24.87 -23.63
N LYS A 102 18.64 25.70 -22.98
CA LYS A 102 19.50 26.70 -23.64
C LYS A 102 20.94 26.23 -23.74
N THR A 103 21.47 25.59 -22.70
CA THR A 103 22.88 25.17 -22.66
C THR A 103 23.08 23.70 -23.00
N PHE A 104 22.01 22.90 -23.03
CA PHE A 104 22.05 21.44 -23.17
C PHE A 104 22.79 20.70 -22.05
N ASP A 105 23.15 21.39 -20.97
CA ASP A 105 23.77 20.77 -19.80
C ASP A 105 22.75 19.92 -19.03
N VAL A 106 23.17 18.72 -18.61
CA VAL A 106 22.37 17.85 -17.75
C VAL A 106 22.73 18.11 -16.30
N LYS A 107 21.73 18.49 -15.50
CA LYS A 107 21.81 18.61 -14.05
C LYS A 107 20.89 17.59 -13.40
N THR A 108 21.10 17.32 -12.12
CA THR A 108 20.19 16.48 -11.33
C THR A 108 19.43 17.33 -10.32
N VAL A 109 18.17 16.98 -10.09
CA VAL A 109 17.43 17.40 -8.90
C VAL A 109 17.18 16.19 -8.02
N THR A 110 17.39 16.36 -6.72
CA THR A 110 17.09 15.34 -5.72
C THR A 110 16.12 15.90 -4.70
N GLY A 111 15.10 15.13 -4.35
CA GLY A 111 14.21 15.46 -3.25
C GLY A 111 12.89 14.70 -3.29
N LEU A 112 12.02 15.05 -2.35
CA LEU A 112 10.73 14.41 -2.14
C LEU A 112 9.77 14.73 -3.27
N VAL A 113 9.12 13.70 -3.82
CA VAL A 113 8.01 13.88 -4.76
C VAL A 113 6.76 14.31 -3.99
N SER A 114 6.41 15.59 -4.13
CA SER A 114 5.25 16.18 -3.46
C SER A 114 3.93 15.96 -4.21
N THR A 115 3.97 15.85 -5.53
CA THR A 115 2.77 15.73 -6.37
C THR A 115 3.13 15.09 -7.71
N VAL A 116 2.18 14.35 -8.28
CA VAL A 116 2.21 13.87 -9.67
C VAL A 116 1.12 14.58 -10.46
N ARG A 117 1.45 15.06 -11.67
CA ARG A 117 0.52 15.70 -12.60
C ARG A 117 0.61 15.05 -13.96
N VAL A 118 -0.54 14.66 -14.51
CA VAL A 118 -0.66 14.19 -15.89
C VAL A 118 -1.19 15.35 -16.73
N SER A 119 -0.46 15.75 -17.76
CA SER A 119 -0.86 16.84 -18.66
C SER A 119 -0.34 16.56 -20.07
N ASN A 120 -1.19 16.72 -21.08
CA ASN A 120 -0.87 16.49 -22.49
C ASN A 120 -0.22 15.11 -22.76
N GLY A 121 -0.69 14.06 -22.07
CA GLY A 121 -0.16 12.70 -22.22
C GLY A 121 1.22 12.47 -21.58
N LYS A 122 1.80 13.50 -20.94
CA LYS A 122 3.05 13.40 -20.18
C LYS A 122 2.78 13.40 -18.68
N THR A 123 3.66 12.71 -17.95
CA THR A 123 3.59 12.59 -16.50
C THR A 123 4.70 13.39 -15.88
N TYR A 124 4.36 14.23 -14.91
CA TYR A 124 5.29 15.13 -14.25
C TYR A 124 5.29 14.93 -12.74
N LEU A 125 6.46 14.98 -12.15
CA LEU A 125 6.72 14.98 -10.71
C LEU A 125 7.05 16.40 -10.26
N MET A 126 6.58 16.78 -9.07
CA MET A 126 6.96 18.03 -8.41
C MET A 126 8.00 17.73 -7.32
N ILE A 127 9.27 18.08 -7.58
CA ILE A 127 10.42 17.87 -6.69
C ILE A 127 10.99 19.24 -6.33
N ASN A 128 11.02 19.63 -5.06
CA ASN A 128 11.49 20.97 -4.62
C ASN A 128 10.84 22.13 -5.40
N ASN A 129 9.53 22.07 -5.62
CA ASN A 129 8.75 23.01 -6.45
C ASN A 129 9.12 23.05 -7.94
N GLN A 130 10.02 22.18 -8.40
CA GLN A 130 10.39 22.04 -9.80
C GLN A 130 9.63 20.89 -10.45
N GLN A 131 9.07 21.15 -11.64
CA GLN A 131 8.39 20.15 -12.44
C GLN A 131 9.42 19.35 -13.26
N VAL A 132 9.38 18.02 -13.16
CA VAL A 132 10.28 17.10 -13.88
C VAL A 132 9.46 15.98 -14.53
N GLU A 133 9.79 15.56 -15.74
CA GLU A 133 9.12 14.42 -16.38
C GLU A 133 9.45 13.12 -15.62
N ALA A 134 8.44 12.27 -15.39
CA ALA A 134 8.60 11.05 -14.61
C ALA A 134 9.58 10.05 -15.25
N ASP A 135 9.75 10.10 -16.57
CA ASP A 135 10.72 9.29 -17.33
C ASP A 135 12.18 9.73 -17.12
N LYS A 136 12.41 10.88 -16.47
CA LYS A 136 13.76 11.38 -16.14
C LYS A 136 14.23 11.00 -14.74
N VAL A 137 13.42 10.24 -14.00
CA VAL A 137 13.87 9.66 -12.72
C VAL A 137 14.93 8.62 -13.00
N VAL A 138 16.11 8.80 -12.38
CA VAL A 138 17.26 7.90 -12.52
C VAL A 138 17.51 7.10 -11.25
N GLU A 139 16.99 7.55 -10.11
CA GLU A 139 17.13 6.87 -8.82
C GLU A 139 15.89 7.13 -7.95
N VAL A 140 15.46 6.10 -7.22
CA VAL A 140 14.39 6.19 -6.22
C VAL A 140 14.96 5.70 -4.90
N ASN A 141 14.99 6.60 -3.92
CA ASN A 141 15.42 6.31 -2.57
C ASN A 141 14.19 6.23 -1.66
N ASP A 142 14.01 5.07 -1.04
CA ASP A 142 13.11 4.96 0.10
C ASP A 142 13.79 5.67 1.27
N ASN A 143 13.35 6.88 1.54
CA ASN A 143 13.80 7.60 2.72
C ASN A 143 13.19 6.90 3.94
N ILE A 144 14.00 6.05 4.59
CA ILE A 144 13.65 5.33 5.83
C ILE A 144 13.16 6.31 6.93
N TYR A 145 13.49 7.60 6.80
CA TYR A 145 13.10 8.66 7.74
C TYR A 145 11.82 9.41 7.39
N ASN A 146 11.06 9.01 6.36
CA ASN A 146 9.73 9.57 6.14
C ASN A 146 8.77 9.00 7.18
N THR A 147 8.51 9.78 8.23
CA THR A 147 7.64 9.48 9.39
C THR A 147 6.16 9.29 9.05
N ASN A 148 5.80 9.29 7.76
CA ASN A 148 4.59 8.60 7.30
C ASN A 148 4.84 7.09 7.36
N THR A 149 5.01 6.58 8.57
CA THR A 149 4.96 5.16 8.86
C THR A 149 3.70 4.61 8.23
N ASN A 150 3.89 3.77 7.22
CA ASN A 150 2.81 3.02 6.67
C ASN A 150 2.42 2.00 7.74
N LEU A 151 1.41 2.31 8.55
CA LEU A 151 0.89 1.41 9.58
C LEU A 151 0.58 0.03 8.99
N ALA A 152 0.17 -0.02 7.71
CA ALA A 152 -0.10 -1.25 6.98
C ALA A 152 1.14 -2.12 6.73
N ALA A 153 2.36 -1.58 6.82
CA ALA A 153 3.57 -2.38 6.74
C ALA A 153 3.73 -3.31 7.96
N TYR A 154 3.16 -2.92 9.11
CA TYR A 154 3.29 -3.64 10.37
C TYR A 154 2.08 -4.52 10.70
N THR A 155 0.96 -4.42 9.97
CA THR A 155 -0.25 -5.21 10.25
C THR A 155 -0.03 -6.72 10.14
N ASN A 156 0.97 -7.15 9.34
CA ASN A 156 1.37 -8.56 9.24
C ASN A 156 1.99 -9.12 10.54
N LEU A 157 2.33 -8.27 11.51
CA LEU A 157 2.79 -8.70 12.83
C LEU A 157 1.64 -9.20 13.71
N ILE A 158 0.39 -8.81 13.42
CA ILE A 158 -0.77 -9.22 14.22
C ILE A 158 -0.92 -10.74 14.21
N GLY A 159 -1.07 -11.34 15.38
CA GLY A 159 -1.12 -12.79 15.57
C GLY A 159 0.25 -13.49 15.60
N PHE A 160 1.35 -12.74 15.53
CA PHE A 160 2.70 -13.26 15.74
C PHE A 160 3.19 -12.96 17.15
N LYS A 161 3.99 -13.88 17.68
CA LYS A 161 4.80 -13.63 18.87
C LYS A 161 6.04 -12.88 18.44
N VAL A 162 6.34 -11.77 19.12
CA VAL A 162 7.49 -10.92 18.82
C VAL A 162 8.25 -10.57 20.09
N ARG A 163 9.47 -10.05 19.92
CA ARG A 163 10.22 -9.34 20.95
C ARG A 163 10.22 -7.84 20.63
N GLY A 164 9.84 -6.99 21.57
CA GLY A 164 9.84 -5.54 21.42
C GLY A 164 10.28 -4.83 22.71
N ALA A 165 10.70 -3.58 22.59
CA ALA A 165 11.18 -2.78 23.70
C ALA A 165 10.12 -1.81 24.20
N VAL A 166 9.99 -1.73 25.52
CA VAL A 166 9.47 -0.54 26.21
C VAL A 166 10.63 0.32 26.67
N TYR A 167 10.43 1.63 26.77
CA TYR A 167 11.46 2.54 27.27
C TYR A 167 10.86 3.68 28.09
N ASP A 168 11.67 4.23 28.98
CA ASP A 168 11.37 5.45 29.73
C ASP A 168 12.00 6.64 29.01
N SER A 169 11.16 7.56 28.52
CA SER A 169 11.59 8.73 27.76
C SER A 169 12.36 9.76 28.60
N SER A 170 12.28 9.68 29.93
CA SER A 170 12.94 10.64 30.83
C SER A 170 14.42 10.33 31.06
N ASN A 171 14.81 9.05 31.02
CA ASN A 171 16.15 8.60 31.34
C ASN A 171 16.79 7.68 30.28
N GLY A 172 16.02 7.23 29.28
CA GLY A 172 16.49 6.38 28.19
C GLY A 172 16.64 4.90 28.55
N GLU A 173 16.22 4.47 29.74
CA GLU A 173 16.19 3.06 30.12
C GLU A 173 15.18 2.30 29.26
N TYR A 174 15.53 1.07 28.86
CA TYR A 174 14.68 0.25 28.01
C TYR A 174 14.71 -1.23 28.41
N ILE A 175 13.62 -1.95 28.15
CA ILE A 175 13.49 -3.37 28.48
C ILE A 175 12.84 -4.09 27.29
N TYR A 176 13.51 -5.12 26.80
CA TYR A 176 12.95 -5.99 25.77
C TYR A 176 12.09 -7.09 26.39
N LEU A 177 10.86 -7.22 25.88
CA LEU A 177 9.88 -8.18 26.34
C LEU A 177 9.33 -8.97 25.14
N SER A 178 8.80 -10.15 25.41
CA SER A 178 8.16 -10.98 24.38
C SER A 178 6.69 -11.15 24.68
N GLY A 179 5.86 -11.06 23.64
CA GLY A 179 4.41 -11.21 23.73
C GLY A 179 3.79 -11.43 22.36
N ASN A 180 2.48 -11.63 22.35
CA ASN A 180 1.70 -11.83 21.14
C ASN A 180 1.15 -10.49 20.68
N VAL A 181 1.40 -10.09 19.43
CA VAL A 181 0.87 -8.83 18.90
C VAL A 181 -0.63 -8.98 18.66
N LYS A 182 -1.43 -8.21 19.41
CA LYS A 182 -2.89 -8.14 19.23
C LYS A 182 -3.27 -7.14 18.13
N GLU A 183 -2.63 -5.98 18.12
CA GLU A 183 -2.93 -4.91 17.17
C GLU A 183 -1.72 -4.01 16.95
N ILE A 184 -1.80 -3.21 15.89
CA ILE A 184 -0.85 -2.12 15.64
C ILE A 184 -1.59 -0.80 15.83
N GLN A 185 -1.05 0.08 16.66
CA GLN A 185 -1.65 1.35 16.99
C GLN A 185 -0.75 2.51 16.56
N LYS A 186 -1.34 3.47 15.85
CA LYS A 186 -0.68 4.73 15.51
C LYS A 186 -0.56 5.59 16.77
N GLY A 187 0.66 6.02 17.10
CA GLY A 187 0.89 6.98 18.17
C GLY A 187 1.19 8.37 17.65
N THR A 188 1.34 9.32 18.57
CA THR A 188 1.64 10.73 18.25
C THR A 188 3.11 10.96 17.91
N HIS A 189 4.01 10.12 18.43
CA HIS A 189 5.47 10.23 18.26
C HIS A 189 6.06 9.01 17.55
N GLU A 190 5.48 7.83 17.77
CA GLU A 190 5.86 6.58 17.13
C GLU A 190 4.64 5.66 17.04
N ASP A 191 4.75 4.62 16.22
CA ASP A 191 3.74 3.58 16.14
C ASP A 191 4.09 2.41 17.07
N TYR A 192 3.06 1.75 17.57
CA TYR A 192 3.21 0.69 18.56
C TYR A 192 2.65 -0.62 18.06
N ALA A 193 3.36 -1.71 18.35
CA ALA A 193 2.74 -3.02 18.44
C ALA A 193 2.20 -3.19 19.87
N VAL A 194 0.90 -3.46 19.99
CA VAL A 194 0.25 -3.70 21.28
C VAL A 194 0.28 -5.20 21.53
N MET A 195 0.97 -5.61 22.59
CA MET A 195 1.21 -7.02 22.93
C MET A 195 0.36 -7.49 24.10
N ASP A 196 -0.16 -8.70 23.97
CA ASP A 196 -0.81 -9.47 25.02
C ASP A 196 0.08 -10.65 25.47
N ASP A 197 -0.27 -11.25 26.62
CA ASP A 197 0.44 -12.38 27.23
C ASP A 197 1.92 -12.11 27.51
N VAL A 198 2.25 -10.87 27.90
CA VAL A 198 3.62 -10.48 28.22
C VAL A 198 3.91 -10.78 29.69
N THR A 199 4.99 -11.53 29.96
CA THR A 199 5.48 -11.75 31.33
C THR A 199 6.48 -10.65 31.71
N VAL A 200 6.25 -9.99 32.85
CA VAL A 200 7.09 -8.89 33.36
C VAL A 200 7.45 -9.10 34.83
N ASN A 201 8.62 -8.61 35.24
CA ASN A 201 8.96 -8.51 36.67
C ASN A 201 8.50 -7.13 37.18
N VAL A 202 7.65 -7.12 38.21
CA VAL A 202 7.08 -5.89 38.76
C VAL A 202 7.98 -5.37 39.88
N ALA A 203 8.42 -4.12 39.75
CA ALA A 203 9.24 -3.46 40.75
C ALA A 203 8.42 -2.64 41.74
N GLU A 204 7.41 -1.92 41.25
CA GLU A 204 6.51 -1.08 42.05
C GLU A 204 5.24 -0.72 41.25
N ILE A 205 4.27 -0.13 41.95
CA ILE A 205 3.11 0.54 41.34
C ILE A 205 3.55 1.98 41.07
N THR A 206 3.54 2.39 39.81
CA THR A 206 4.08 3.70 39.42
C THR A 206 3.29 4.82 40.08
N GLY A 207 3.99 5.70 40.80
CA GLY A 207 3.41 6.86 41.47
C GLY A 207 2.64 6.55 42.76
N ALA A 208 2.69 5.31 43.26
CA ALA A 208 2.12 4.95 44.56
C ALA A 208 3.21 4.58 45.56
N THR A 209 3.10 5.11 46.79
CA THR A 209 3.94 4.74 47.92
C THR A 209 3.06 4.29 49.08
N SER A 210 3.48 3.23 49.78
CA SER A 210 2.78 2.71 50.95
C SER A 210 3.76 2.07 51.91
N ALA A 211 3.49 2.21 53.22
CA ALA A 211 4.23 1.53 54.27
C ALA A 211 3.64 0.16 54.63
N ASP A 212 2.46 -0.19 54.09
CA ASP A 212 1.83 -1.51 54.30
C ASP A 212 2.57 -2.58 53.48
N PRO A 213 3.18 -3.61 54.13
CA PRO A 213 3.88 -4.69 53.43
C PRO A 213 2.99 -5.47 52.46
N ASN A 214 1.68 -5.50 52.69
CA ASN A 214 0.73 -6.20 51.83
C ASN A 214 0.13 -5.32 50.74
N PHE A 215 0.48 -4.02 50.69
CA PHE A 215 -0.11 -3.07 49.76
C PHE A 215 -0.03 -3.54 48.30
N MET A 216 1.15 -3.99 47.88
CA MET A 216 1.39 -4.46 46.53
C MET A 216 0.51 -5.65 46.17
N LYS A 217 0.46 -6.66 47.04
CA LYS A 217 -0.36 -7.85 46.86
C LYS A 217 -1.84 -7.50 46.78
N ASN A 218 -2.34 -6.70 47.72
CA ASN A 218 -3.73 -6.27 47.77
C ASN A 218 -4.12 -5.46 46.53
N TYR A 219 -3.23 -4.59 46.07
CA TYR A 219 -3.44 -3.80 44.86
C TYR A 219 -3.53 -4.70 43.62
N LEU A 220 -2.59 -5.63 43.43
CA LEU A 220 -2.59 -6.53 42.29
C LEU A 220 -3.84 -7.43 42.29
N GLU A 221 -4.22 -7.98 43.44
CA GLU A 221 -5.41 -8.82 43.56
C GLU A 221 -6.69 -8.06 43.20
N THR A 222 -6.83 -6.82 43.69
CA THR A 222 -8.04 -5.99 43.46
C THR A 222 -8.13 -5.46 42.02
N ASN A 223 -7.01 -5.42 41.30
CA ASN A 223 -6.91 -4.85 39.96
C ASN A 223 -6.65 -5.87 38.84
N LYS A 224 -6.79 -7.17 39.13
CA LYS A 224 -6.88 -8.20 38.07
C LYS A 224 -7.98 -7.84 37.07
N GLY A 225 -7.65 -7.96 35.78
CA GLY A 225 -8.50 -7.58 34.65
C GLY A 225 -8.63 -6.08 34.40
N LYS A 226 -7.94 -5.21 35.15
CA LYS A 226 -8.02 -3.75 35.02
C LYS A 226 -6.70 -3.16 34.52
N GLN A 227 -6.80 -1.97 33.95
CA GLN A 227 -5.63 -1.17 33.60
C GLN A 227 -4.94 -0.66 34.87
N VAL A 228 -3.62 -0.84 34.92
CA VAL A 228 -2.75 -0.45 36.04
C VAL A 228 -1.49 0.24 35.51
N LYS A 229 -0.85 1.03 36.35
CA LYS A 229 0.47 1.63 36.08
C LYS A 229 1.52 0.93 36.93
N LEU A 230 2.45 0.24 36.29
CA LEU A 230 3.47 -0.55 36.94
C LEU A 230 4.84 -0.08 36.47
N THR A 231 5.82 -0.06 37.37
CA THR A 231 7.21 0.07 36.97
C THR A 231 7.76 -1.36 36.90
N ILE A 232 8.12 -1.79 35.70
CA ILE A 232 8.72 -3.11 35.48
C ILE A 232 10.24 -3.03 35.60
N LYS A 233 10.89 -4.12 35.97
CA LYS A 233 12.35 -4.19 36.10
C LYS A 233 12.94 -5.32 35.26
N ASP A 234 14.02 -5.01 34.57
CA ASP A 234 14.87 -6.02 33.97
C ASP A 234 15.83 -6.58 35.05
N PRO A 235 15.78 -7.89 35.35
CA PRO A 235 16.66 -8.48 36.37
C PRO A 235 18.14 -8.39 35.99
N ASP A 236 18.47 -8.34 34.70
CA ASP A 236 19.85 -8.39 34.22
C ASP A 236 20.50 -7.00 34.24
N SER A 237 19.88 -6.01 33.59
CA SER A 237 20.41 -4.63 33.58
C SER A 237 20.06 -3.83 34.83
N GLY A 238 19.01 -4.21 35.54
CA GLY A 238 18.45 -3.44 36.64
C GLY A 238 17.57 -2.26 36.22
N TYR A 239 17.42 -2.01 34.91
CA TYR A 239 16.59 -0.94 34.36
C TYR A 239 15.14 -1.05 34.80
N ARG A 240 14.50 0.11 34.98
CA ARG A 240 13.14 0.27 35.49
C ARG A 240 12.34 1.14 34.53
N VAL A 241 11.31 0.57 33.92
CA VAL A 241 10.48 1.28 32.95
C VAL A 241 9.03 1.33 33.43
N PRO A 242 8.42 2.53 33.55
CA PRO A 242 7.00 2.65 33.84
C PRO A 242 6.17 2.27 32.61
N VAL A 243 5.14 1.44 32.81
CA VAL A 243 4.24 0.98 31.76
C VAL A 243 2.79 1.09 32.24
N THR A 244 1.87 1.34 31.30
CA THR A 244 0.43 1.26 31.53
C THR A 244 -0.08 0.04 30.78
N VAL A 245 -0.68 -0.91 31.50
CA VAL A 245 -1.04 -2.24 30.98
C VAL A 245 -2.30 -2.75 31.65
N THR A 246 -2.95 -3.75 31.06
CA THR A 246 -4.03 -4.50 31.72
C THR A 246 -3.42 -5.68 32.48
N LEU A 247 -3.65 -5.75 33.80
CA LEU A 247 -3.15 -6.85 34.62
C LEU A 247 -3.97 -8.11 34.35
N LYS A 248 -3.37 -9.14 33.75
CA LYS A 248 -4.05 -10.43 33.50
C LYS A 248 -3.94 -11.34 34.70
N ASP A 249 -2.72 -11.58 35.17
CA ASP A 249 -2.44 -12.40 36.34
C ASP A 249 -1.12 -12.01 37.01
N TYR A 250 -0.85 -12.50 38.21
CA TYR A 250 0.43 -12.31 38.89
C TYR A 250 0.79 -13.50 39.80
N SER A 251 2.08 -13.59 40.10
CA SER A 251 2.65 -14.52 41.06
C SER A 251 3.68 -13.80 41.94
N ILE A 252 3.76 -14.22 43.20
CA ILE A 252 4.73 -13.74 44.17
C ILE A 252 5.55 -14.94 44.63
N ASP A 253 6.85 -14.86 44.45
CA ASP A 253 7.78 -15.82 45.05
C ASP A 253 7.87 -15.54 46.55
N GLU A 254 7.37 -16.45 47.38
CA GLU A 254 7.34 -16.29 48.84
C GLU A 254 8.74 -16.24 49.47
N SER A 255 9.75 -16.80 48.81
CA SER A 255 11.12 -16.85 49.33
C SER A 255 11.89 -15.57 49.06
N THR A 256 11.66 -14.95 47.89
CA THR A 256 12.40 -13.76 47.44
C THR A 256 11.58 -12.48 47.50
N GLY A 257 10.25 -12.58 47.66
CA GLY A 257 9.31 -11.48 47.50
C GLY A 257 9.18 -10.97 46.07
N LYS A 258 9.81 -11.65 45.10
CA LYS A 258 9.82 -11.23 43.70
C LYS A 258 8.43 -11.39 43.09
N ILE A 259 7.96 -10.34 42.43
CA ILE A 259 6.64 -10.32 41.78
C ILE A 259 6.81 -10.43 40.27
N THR A 260 6.11 -11.39 39.68
CA THR A 260 6.00 -11.55 38.24
C THR A 260 4.54 -11.39 37.84
N ALA A 261 4.25 -10.63 36.80
CA ALA A 261 2.91 -10.43 36.28
C ALA A 261 2.81 -10.85 34.82
N THR A 262 1.66 -11.41 34.44
CA THR A 262 1.26 -11.52 33.04
C THR A 262 0.36 -10.34 32.74
N VAL A 263 0.69 -9.60 31.68
CA VAL A 263 0.01 -8.35 31.32
C VAL A 263 -0.41 -8.35 29.86
N ASN A 264 -1.49 -7.65 29.60
CA ASN A 264 -2.02 -7.37 28.28
C ASN A 264 -1.92 -5.87 27.98
N ASP A 265 -2.16 -5.50 26.73
CA ASP A 265 -2.12 -4.10 26.28
C ASP A 265 -0.75 -3.43 26.52
N LEU A 266 0.34 -4.18 26.37
CA LEU A 266 1.69 -3.61 26.48
C LEU A 266 2.11 -3.00 25.15
N TYR A 267 2.36 -1.69 25.16
CA TYR A 267 2.79 -0.92 23.99
C TYR A 267 4.30 -1.02 23.83
N VAL A 268 4.78 -1.57 22.71
CA VAL A 268 6.19 -1.56 22.32
C VAL A 268 6.36 -0.88 20.97
N SER A 269 7.47 -0.18 20.79
CA SER A 269 7.78 0.50 19.54
C SER A 269 7.85 -0.49 18.37
N VAL A 270 7.16 -0.24 17.25
CA VAL A 270 7.27 -1.11 16.06
C VAL A 270 8.69 -1.17 15.51
N TYR A 271 9.50 -0.15 15.75
CA TYR A 271 10.90 -0.09 15.33
C TYR A 271 11.83 -1.00 16.14
N SER A 272 11.38 -1.41 17.33
CA SER A 272 12.12 -2.33 18.20
C SER A 272 11.76 -3.80 17.98
N VAL A 273 10.76 -4.07 17.12
CA VAL A 273 10.24 -5.41 16.89
C VAL A 273 11.31 -6.31 16.26
N SER A 274 11.53 -7.46 16.87
CA SER A 274 12.48 -8.48 16.46
C SER A 274 11.96 -9.88 16.81
N ASN A 275 12.64 -10.91 16.32
CA ASN A 275 12.33 -12.32 16.62
C ASN A 275 10.85 -12.69 16.41
N ILE A 276 10.36 -12.45 15.20
CA ILE A 276 8.95 -12.67 14.81
C ILE A 276 8.72 -14.16 14.60
N GLN A 277 7.76 -14.74 15.32
CA GLN A 277 7.43 -16.17 15.27
C GLN A 277 5.92 -16.36 15.14
N LYS A 278 5.49 -17.23 14.21
CA LYS A 278 4.07 -17.57 14.08
C LYS A 278 3.61 -18.25 15.35
N GLN A 279 2.46 -17.83 15.88
CA GLN A 279 1.86 -18.49 17.04
C GLN A 279 1.54 -19.95 16.68
N LYS A 280 1.98 -20.90 17.51
CA LYS A 280 1.51 -22.29 17.39
C LYS A 280 0.04 -22.30 17.77
N GLU A 281 -0.82 -22.77 16.88
CA GLU A 281 -2.22 -23.01 17.21
C GLU A 281 -2.28 -23.98 18.40
N GLU A 282 -2.90 -23.54 19.50
CA GLU A 282 -3.27 -24.48 20.55
C GLU A 282 -4.30 -25.44 19.95
N SER A 283 -3.92 -26.71 19.82
CA SER A 283 -4.86 -27.75 19.41
C SER A 283 -5.93 -27.89 20.49
N THR A 284 -7.10 -27.31 20.26
CA THR A 284 -8.33 -27.72 20.95
C THR A 284 -8.74 -29.09 20.41
N ALA A 285 -7.97 -30.12 20.74
CA ALA A 285 -8.43 -31.50 20.67
C ALA A 285 -9.42 -31.69 21.82
N GLY A 286 -10.67 -31.36 21.56
CA GLY A 286 -11.77 -31.67 22.45
C GLY A 286 -11.79 -33.16 22.75
N GLU A 287 -11.82 -33.49 24.03
CA GLU A 287 -12.28 -34.77 24.54
C GLU A 287 -13.71 -35.02 24.02
N ALA A 288 -13.82 -35.72 22.89
CA ALA A 288 -15.00 -36.49 22.57
C ALA A 288 -14.74 -37.92 23.04
N GLY A 289 -15.17 -38.21 24.27
CA GLY A 289 -15.25 -39.57 24.80
C GLY A 289 -16.06 -40.44 23.84
N GLY A 290 -15.38 -41.36 23.17
CA GLY A 290 -16.03 -42.41 22.40
C GLY A 290 -16.70 -43.39 23.35
N GLU A 291 -18.02 -43.25 23.49
CA GLU A 291 -18.87 -44.29 24.07
C GLU A 291 -18.70 -45.58 23.26
N ASN A 292 -18.10 -46.56 23.91
CA ASN A 292 -17.97 -47.92 23.46
C ASN A 292 -19.32 -48.64 23.61
N THR A 293 -20.12 -48.73 22.53
CA THR A 293 -21.14 -49.77 22.39
C THR A 293 -21.22 -50.26 20.96
N GLY A 294 -20.84 -51.53 20.74
CA GLY A 294 -20.81 -52.14 19.41
C GLY A 294 -20.52 -53.63 19.46
N SER A 295 -21.30 -54.38 20.24
CA SER A 295 -21.44 -55.83 20.11
C SER A 295 -22.12 -56.14 18.77
N THR A 296 -21.49 -56.90 17.87
CA THR A 296 -22.15 -57.98 17.10
C THR A 296 -21.10 -58.95 16.55
N THR A 297 -21.26 -60.19 17.00
CA THR A 297 -20.82 -61.51 16.52
C THR A 297 -20.45 -61.69 15.05
N GLY A 298 -19.39 -62.48 14.82
CA GLY A 298 -19.18 -63.25 13.60
C GLY A 298 -18.81 -64.70 13.93
N ASN A 299 -19.79 -65.59 13.84
CA ASN A 299 -19.67 -66.92 13.23
C ASN A 299 -20.95 -67.15 12.42
#